data_AF-A0A1S0TFP2-F1
#
_entry.id   AF-A0A1S0TFP2-F1
#
_cell.length_a   1.000
_cell.length_b   1.000
_cell.length_c   1.000
_cell.angle_alpha   90.00
_cell.angle_beta   90.00
_cell.angle_gamma   90.00
#
_symmetry.space_group_name_H-M   'P 1'
#
loop_
_entity.id
_entity.type
_entity.pdbx_description
1 polymer ?
#
loop_
_entity_poly.entity_id
_entity_poly.type
_entity_poly.pdbx_seq_one_letter_code
_entity_poly.pdbx_strand_id
1 'polypeptide(L)'
;MKKELLEEMTNAKVHGFCSSLIYEADQLEGALSTLIQSCGIGPLRPNTLLIPYPEELHAESTYWHFLHRLQHGAMQDMCLLVLKGIPYFPENEYRMAGNIDMWWILHDGGLLLLISFLLKQHKVLAQLSFANICCYWT
;
A
#
# COMPACT_ATOMS: atom_id res chain seq x y z
N MET A 1 3.86 -21.29 -3.21
CA MET A 1 3.04 -20.08 -2.96
C MET A 1 2.95 -19.64 -1.49
N LYS A 2 2.11 -20.22 -0.61
CA LYS A 2 2.00 -19.68 0.77
C LYS A 2 3.31 -19.77 1.58
N LYS A 3 4.09 -20.84 1.42
CA LYS A 3 5.40 -21.00 2.08
C LYS A 3 6.42 -19.96 1.58
N GLU A 4 6.52 -19.77 0.27
CA GLU A 4 7.39 -18.76 -0.35
C GLU A 4 7.06 -17.35 0.17
N LEU A 5 5.78 -16.98 0.24
CA LEU A 5 5.37 -15.68 0.78
C LEU A 5 5.77 -15.50 2.25
N LEU A 6 5.69 -16.55 3.07
CA LEU A 6 6.11 -16.47 4.47
C LEU A 6 7.64 -16.32 4.60
N GLU A 7 8.41 -16.96 3.71
CA GLU A 7 9.86 -16.79 3.63
C GLU A 7 10.22 -15.35 3.22
N GLU A 8 9.55 -14.80 2.21
CA GLU A 8 9.73 -13.40 1.78
C GLU A 8 9.38 -12.39 2.88
N MET A 9 8.27 -12.59 3.59
CA MET A 9 7.90 -11.75 4.74
C MET A 9 8.96 -11.79 5.85
N THR A 10 9.53 -12.97 6.09
CA THR A 10 10.60 -13.14 7.09
C THR A 10 11.88 -12.41 6.66
N ASN A 11 12.26 -12.52 5.39
CA ASN A 11 13.42 -11.82 4.82
C ASN A 11 13.23 -10.30 4.84
N ALA A 12 12.03 -9.82 4.50
CA ALA A 12 11.67 -8.40 4.55
C ALA A 12 11.47 -7.87 5.99
N LYS A 13 11.53 -8.73 7.01
CA LYS A 13 11.29 -8.41 8.43
C LYS A 13 9.88 -7.84 8.68
N VAL A 14 8.91 -8.34 7.94
CA VAL A 14 7.49 -7.97 8.07
C VAL A 14 6.79 -8.97 8.98
N HIS A 15 6.34 -8.51 10.14
CA HIS A 15 5.50 -9.31 11.02
C HIS A 15 4.04 -9.21 10.58
N GLY A 16 3.40 -10.35 10.33
CA GLY A 16 2.01 -10.38 9.94
C GLY A 16 1.50 -11.76 9.58
N PHE A 17 0.34 -11.78 8.94
CA PHE A 17 -0.32 -12.99 8.47
C PHE A 17 -0.31 -13.01 6.93
N CYS A 18 -0.15 -14.20 6.36
CA CYS A 18 -0.25 -14.42 4.92
C CYS A 18 -1.50 -15.25 4.62
N SER A 19 -2.32 -14.79 3.67
CA SER A 19 -3.45 -15.51 3.10
C SER A 19 -3.28 -15.60 1.59
N SER A 20 -3.61 -16.75 1.02
CA SER A 20 -3.56 -16.99 -0.43
C SER A 20 -4.93 -17.50 -0.87
N LEU A 21 -5.48 -16.90 -1.91
CA LEU A 21 -6.77 -17.27 -2.47
C LEU A 21 -6.57 -17.78 -3.90
N ILE A 22 -7.21 -18.90 -4.21
CA ILE A 22 -7.23 -19.47 -5.56
C ILE A 22 -8.60 -19.17 -6.13
N TYR A 23 -8.62 -18.56 -7.31
CA TYR A 23 -9.85 -18.17 -8.01
C TYR A 23 -9.67 -18.39 -9.52
N GLU A 24 -10.78 -18.61 -10.21
CA GLU A 24 -10.83 -18.68 -11.67
C GLU A 24 -10.83 -17.26 -12.26
N ALA A 25 -10.42 -17.10 -13.52
CA ALA A 25 -10.18 -15.78 -14.11
C ALA A 25 -11.41 -14.85 -14.09
N ASP A 26 -12.62 -15.41 -14.10
CA ASP A 26 -13.91 -14.71 -14.03
C ASP A 26 -14.35 -14.36 -12.59
N GLN A 27 -13.74 -14.97 -11.57
CA GLN A 27 -14.14 -14.83 -10.16
C GLN A 27 -13.27 -13.84 -9.36
N LEU A 28 -12.42 -13.04 -10.01
CA LEU A 28 -11.50 -12.15 -9.30
C LEU A 28 -12.22 -11.18 -8.35
N GLU A 29 -13.33 -10.57 -8.80
CA GLU A 29 -14.05 -9.58 -7.99
C GLU A 29 -14.61 -10.20 -6.71
N GLY A 30 -15.29 -11.35 -6.84
CA GLY A 30 -15.78 -12.12 -5.69
C GLY A 30 -14.66 -12.56 -4.77
N ALA A 31 -13.52 -12.98 -5.35
CA ALA A 31 -12.34 -13.39 -4.62
C ALA A 31 -11.72 -12.23 -3.80
N LEU A 32 -11.52 -11.06 -4.43
CA LEU A 32 -11.01 -9.86 -3.77
C LEU A 32 -11.95 -9.37 -2.65
N SER A 33 -13.25 -9.33 -2.92
CA SER A 33 -14.27 -8.94 -1.94
C SER A 33 -14.25 -9.88 -0.72
N THR A 34 -14.20 -11.19 -0.97
CA THR A 34 -14.11 -12.21 0.09
C THR A 34 -12.83 -12.07 0.91
N LEU A 35 -11.70 -11.81 0.26
CA LEU A 35 -10.42 -11.60 0.94
C LEU A 35 -10.49 -10.38 1.87
N ILE A 36 -10.93 -9.24 1.35
CA ILE A 36 -10.99 -7.99 2.12
C ILE A 36 -11.97 -8.13 3.31
N GLN A 37 -13.12 -8.75 3.10
CA GLN A 37 -14.11 -8.98 4.17
C GLN A 37 -13.61 -9.98 5.22
N SER A 38 -12.94 -11.07 4.79
CA SER A 38 -12.43 -12.10 5.69
C SER A 38 -11.22 -11.66 6.52
N CYS A 39 -10.40 -10.72 6.01
CA CYS A 39 -9.28 -10.14 6.76
C CYS A 39 -9.70 -9.38 8.03
N GLY A 40 -10.99 -9.06 8.20
CA GLY A 40 -11.55 -8.45 9.40
C GLY A 40 -12.24 -9.42 10.37
N ILE A 41 -12.18 -10.74 10.12
CA ILE A 41 -12.81 -11.73 11.01
C ILE A 41 -11.89 -11.99 12.21
N GLY A 42 -12.22 -11.35 13.32
CA GLY A 42 -11.48 -11.48 14.59
C GLY A 42 -11.32 -10.13 15.30
N PRO A 43 -10.42 -10.03 16.29
CA PRO A 43 -10.17 -8.78 17.01
C PRO A 43 -9.39 -7.74 16.19
N LEU A 44 -8.82 -8.13 15.04
CA LEU A 44 -7.99 -7.28 14.19
C LEU A 44 -8.70 -7.05 12.86
N ARG A 45 -8.89 -5.78 12.49
CA ARG A 45 -9.39 -5.34 11.19
C ARG A 45 -8.36 -4.40 10.57
N PRO A 46 -7.94 -4.60 9.31
CA PRO A 46 -7.05 -3.66 8.64
C PRO A 46 -7.71 -2.30 8.51
N ASN A 47 -6.94 -1.24 8.69
CA ASN A 47 -7.36 0.16 8.55
C ASN A 47 -6.82 0.82 7.27
N THR A 48 -5.81 0.22 6.64
CA THR A 48 -5.16 0.74 5.44
C THR A 48 -4.96 -0.37 4.41
N LEU A 49 -5.36 -0.11 3.17
CA LEU A 49 -5.15 -0.97 2.03
C LEU A 49 -4.02 -0.40 1.16
N LEU A 50 -2.94 -1.17 1.04
CA LEU A 50 -1.79 -0.84 0.19
C LEU A 50 -2.00 -1.45 -1.20
N ILE A 51 -1.97 -0.62 -2.25
CA ILE A 51 -2.30 -1.03 -3.63
C ILE A 51 -1.17 -0.62 -4.58
N PRO A 52 -0.62 -1.55 -5.39
CA PRO A 52 0.31 -1.18 -6.45
C PRO A 52 -0.42 -0.44 -7.57
N TYR A 53 0.18 0.63 -8.06
CA TYR A 53 -0.27 1.34 -9.26
C TYR A 53 -0.06 0.47 -10.50
N PRO A 54 -1.05 0.38 -11.41
CA PRO A 54 -0.88 -0.36 -12.66
C PRO A 54 0.08 0.40 -13.59
N GLU A 55 1.30 -0.12 -13.77
CA GLU A 55 2.29 0.51 -14.66
C GLU A 55 1.92 0.34 -16.15
N GLU A 56 1.32 -0.80 -16.51
CA GLU A 56 0.83 -1.09 -17.86
C GLU A 56 -0.68 -0.85 -17.96
N LEU A 57 -1.07 0.40 -18.21
CA LEU A 57 -2.48 0.78 -18.40
C LEU A 57 -3.10 0.27 -19.72
N HIS A 58 -2.28 -0.30 -20.61
CA HIS A 58 -2.73 -0.77 -21.93
C HIS A 58 -3.51 -2.09 -21.88
N ALA A 59 -3.38 -2.85 -20.79
CA ALA A 59 -4.20 -4.03 -20.56
C ALA A 59 -5.48 -3.62 -19.80
N GLU A 60 -6.62 -3.62 -20.50
CA GLU A 60 -7.92 -3.24 -19.90
C GLU A 60 -8.21 -4.00 -18.60
N SER A 61 -7.87 -5.29 -18.54
CA SER A 61 -8.10 -6.14 -17.36
C SER A 61 -7.33 -5.63 -16.13
N THR A 62 -6.06 -5.25 -16.27
CA THR A 62 -5.23 -4.77 -15.15
C THR A 62 -5.77 -3.48 -14.56
N TYR A 63 -6.27 -2.57 -15.41
CA TYR A 63 -6.89 -1.33 -14.96
C TYR A 63 -8.18 -1.57 -14.17
N TRP A 64 -9.06 -2.44 -14.66
CA TRP A 64 -10.28 -2.81 -13.95
C TRP A 64 -9.97 -3.47 -12.61
N HIS A 65 -8.99 -4.38 -12.54
CA HIS A 65 -8.57 -5.01 -11.30
C HIS A 65 -8.06 -3.98 -10.26
N PHE A 66 -7.35 -2.94 -10.70
CA PHE A 66 -6.93 -1.84 -9.86
C PHE A 66 -8.13 -1.03 -9.33
N LEU A 67 -9.10 -0.70 -10.19
CA LEU A 67 -10.31 0.01 -9.78
C LEU A 67 -11.13 -0.79 -8.76
N HIS A 68 -11.32 -2.10 -8.97
CA HIS A 68 -12.03 -2.94 -8.01
C HIS A 68 -11.36 -2.96 -6.63
N ARG A 69 -10.02 -2.98 -6.58
CA ARG A 69 -9.27 -2.90 -5.30
C ARG A 69 -9.55 -1.57 -4.57
N LEU A 70 -9.55 -0.46 -5.30
CA LEU A 70 -9.88 0.87 -4.74
C LEU A 70 -11.31 0.92 -4.22
N GLN A 71 -12.27 0.47 -5.03
CA GLN A 71 -13.69 0.48 -4.69
C GLN A 71 -13.96 -0.36 -3.44
N HIS A 72 -13.47 -1.59 -3.39
CA HIS A 72 -13.67 -2.46 -2.23
C HIS A 72 -12.97 -1.93 -0.97
N GLY A 73 -11.79 -1.31 -1.11
CA GLY A 73 -11.13 -0.67 0.02
C GLY A 73 -11.92 0.51 0.58
N ALA A 74 -12.44 1.36 -0.31
CA ALA A 74 -13.28 2.50 0.08
C ALA A 74 -14.60 2.05 0.75
N MET A 75 -15.26 1.01 0.22
CA MET A 75 -16.48 0.43 0.79
C MET A 75 -16.29 -0.18 2.19
N GLN A 76 -15.05 -0.39 2.61
CA GLN A 76 -14.70 -0.95 3.92
C GLN A 76 -14.15 0.12 4.88
N ASP A 77 -14.25 1.40 4.53
CA ASP A 77 -13.74 2.53 5.31
C ASP A 77 -12.23 2.43 5.60
N MET A 78 -11.47 1.82 4.69
CA MET A 78 -10.01 1.75 4.79
C MET A 78 -9.36 2.97 4.15
N CYS A 79 -8.27 3.43 4.75
CA CYS A 79 -7.33 4.34 4.11
C CYS A 79 -6.71 3.65 2.88
N LEU A 80 -6.72 4.32 1.73
CA LEU A 80 -6.13 3.78 0.49
C LEU A 80 -4.74 4.40 0.28
N LEU A 81 -3.72 3.56 0.16
CA LEU A 81 -2.36 4.00 -0.18
C LEU A 81 -1.93 3.36 -1.50
N VAL A 82 -1.81 4.17 -2.55
CA VAL A 82 -1.40 3.73 -3.88
C VAL A 82 0.10 3.94 -4.07
N LEU A 83 0.82 2.86 -4.33
CA LEU A 83 2.27 2.87 -4.55
C LEU A 83 2.58 2.87 -6.04
N LYS A 84 3.28 3.91 -6.50
CA LYS A 84 3.75 4.00 -7.89
C LYS A 84 5.27 3.91 -7.94
N GLY A 85 5.80 3.17 -8.92
CA GLY A 85 7.24 3.00 -9.10
C GLY A 85 7.87 2.08 -8.05
N ILE A 86 7.17 1.00 -7.70
CA ILE A 86 7.65 -0.02 -6.75
C ILE A 86 9.05 -0.56 -7.13
N PRO A 87 9.39 -0.78 -8.42
CA PRO A 87 10.73 -1.23 -8.79
C PRO A 87 11.87 -0.28 -8.39
N TYR A 88 11.56 0.99 -8.09
CA TYR A 88 12.55 1.98 -7.66
C TYR A 88 12.66 2.12 -6.13
N PHE A 89 11.91 1.32 -5.37
CA PHE A 89 11.99 1.36 -3.91
C PHE A 89 13.32 0.79 -3.44
N PRO A 90 13.93 1.38 -2.39
CA PRO A 90 15.19 0.91 -1.85
C PRO A 90 15.04 -0.45 -1.17
N GLU A 91 16.07 -1.29 -1.27
CA GLU A 91 16.17 -2.49 -0.43
C GLU A 91 16.59 -2.12 1.00
N ASN A 92 16.42 -3.06 1.93
CA ASN A 92 16.62 -2.85 3.36
C ASN A 92 18.08 -2.59 3.77
N GLU A 93 19.02 -2.87 2.87
CA GLU A 93 20.46 -2.74 3.02
C GLU A 93 20.93 -1.30 2.78
N TYR A 94 20.19 -0.53 1.97
CA TYR A 94 20.59 0.81 1.56
C TYR A 94 20.12 1.88 2.54
N ARG A 95 20.85 3.00 2.59
CA ARG A 95 20.41 4.22 3.25
C ARG A 95 20.22 5.30 2.21
N MET A 96 19.02 5.85 2.14
CA MET A 96 18.69 6.94 1.24
C MET A 96 18.99 8.27 1.91
N ALA A 97 19.69 9.15 1.20
CA ALA A 97 19.86 10.55 1.53
C ALA A 97 19.14 11.41 0.48
N GLY A 98 18.61 12.55 0.89
CA GLY A 98 17.78 13.39 0.03
C GLY A 98 16.56 13.92 0.77
N ASN A 99 15.48 14.14 0.03
CA ASN A 99 14.28 14.78 0.55
C ASN A 99 13.03 13.92 0.39
N ILE A 100 12.11 14.03 1.35
CA ILE A 100 10.71 13.60 1.22
C ILE A 100 9.89 14.86 0.95
N ASP A 101 9.29 14.92 -0.23
CA ASP A 101 8.36 15.98 -0.61
C ASP A 101 6.93 15.54 -0.34
N MET A 102 6.16 16.41 0.33
CA MET A 102 4.76 16.19 0.65
C MET A 102 3.90 17.24 -0.03
N TRP A 103 2.97 16.76 -0.85
CA TRP A 103 2.03 17.58 -1.59
C TRP A 103 0.67 17.47 -0.91
N TRP A 104 0.36 18.40 -0.01
CA TRP A 104 -0.86 18.38 0.77
C TRP A 104 -1.94 19.25 0.11
N ILE A 105 -2.74 18.65 -0.77
CA ILE A 105 -3.76 19.39 -1.54
C ILE A 105 -5.12 19.36 -0.85
N LEU A 106 -5.48 18.28 -0.15
CA LEU A 106 -6.80 18.06 0.46
C LEU A 106 -6.70 17.79 1.96
N HIS A 107 -7.77 18.08 2.70
CA HIS A 107 -7.79 17.86 4.15
C HIS A 107 -7.90 16.37 4.53
N ASP A 108 -6.76 15.69 4.61
CA ASP A 108 -6.67 14.26 4.95
C ASP A 108 -6.50 14.00 6.47
N GLY A 109 -6.83 14.97 7.32
CA GLY A 109 -6.70 14.85 8.78
C GLY A 109 -5.26 14.66 9.30
N GLY A 110 -4.24 14.97 8.48
CA GLY A 110 -2.83 14.82 8.84
C GLY A 110 -2.25 13.42 8.56
N LEU A 111 -2.99 12.54 7.87
CA LEU A 111 -2.51 11.21 7.49
C LEU A 111 -1.18 11.24 6.71
N LEU A 112 -1.01 12.17 5.76
CA LEU A 112 0.22 12.32 4.99
C LEU A 112 1.43 12.66 5.88
N LEU A 113 1.23 13.51 6.90
CA LEU A 113 2.26 13.84 7.89
C LEU A 113 2.59 12.63 8.77
N LEU A 114 1.58 11.84 9.14
CA LEU A 114 1.79 10.62 9.91
C LEU A 114 2.61 9.60 9.12
N ILE A 115 2.24 9.33 7.86
CA ILE A 115 2.97 8.39 6.99
C ILE A 115 4.42 8.83 6.83
N SER A 116 4.65 10.11 6.57
CA SER A 116 6.01 10.62 6.36
C SER A 116 6.87 10.56 7.62
N PHE A 117 6.26 10.83 8.79
CA PHE A 117 6.90 10.64 10.09
C PHE A 117 7.27 9.18 10.35
N LEU A 118 6.35 8.24 10.09
CA LEU A 118 6.59 6.80 10.25
C LEU A 118 7.69 6.31 9.31
N LEU A 119 7.71 6.76 8.06
CA LEU A 119 8.75 6.41 7.09
C LEU A 119 10.15 6.80 7.59
N LYS A 120 10.31 7.98 8.22
CA LYS A 120 11.59 8.42 8.79
C LYS A 120 12.06 7.62 9.99
N GLN A 121 11.19 6.86 10.65
CA GLN A 121 11.63 5.97 11.73
C GLN A 121 12.39 4.76 11.18
N HIS A 122 12.19 4.41 9.90
CA HIS A 122 12.89 3.31 9.27
C HIS A 122 14.34 3.69 8.91
N LYS A 123 15.29 2.80 9.23
CA LYS A 123 16.73 3.00 9.00
C LYS A 123 17.12 3.39 7.57
N VAL A 124 16.35 2.95 6.58
CA VAL A 124 16.58 3.23 5.15
C VAL A 124 16.30 4.68 4.82
N LEU A 125 15.25 5.27 5.43
CA LEU A 125 14.72 6.59 5.09
C LEU A 125 15.02 7.65 6.17
N ALA A 126 15.65 7.26 7.28
CA ALA A 126 15.91 8.12 8.43
C ALA A 126 16.76 9.36 8.11
N GLN A 127 17.62 9.28 7.08
CA GLN A 127 18.49 10.39 6.67
C GLN A 127 17.79 11.38 5.73
N LEU A 128 16.55 11.13 5.32
CA LEU A 128 15.81 12.03 4.45
C LEU A 128 15.31 13.27 5.20
N SER A 129 15.41 14.43 4.58
CA SER A 129 14.89 15.70 5.09
C SER A 129 13.51 16.01 4.51
N PHE A 130 12.65 16.71 5.24
CA PHE A 130 11.43 17.24 4.64
C PHE A 130 11.78 18.52 3.88
N ALA A 131 11.52 18.58 2.58
CA ALA A 131 11.85 19.76 1.77
C ALA A 131 10.63 20.61 1.45
N ASN A 132 9.59 20.03 0.85
CA ASN A 132 8.39 20.76 0.47
C ASN A 132 7.16 20.19 1.19
N ILE A 133 6.42 21.06 1.89
CA ILE A 133 5.08 20.79 2.41
C ILE A 133 4.18 21.84 1.78
N CYS A 134 3.65 21.55 0.58
CA CYS A 134 2.78 22.48 -0.12
C CYS A 134 1.33 22.23 0.30
N CYS A 135 0.74 23.19 1.02
CA CYS A 135 -0.70 23.26 1.26
C CYS A 135 -1.35 24.11 0.16
N TYR A 136 -1.97 23.49 -0.84
CA TYR A 136 -2.77 24.24 -1.80
C TYR A 136 -4.16 24.48 -1.20
N TRP A 137 -4.41 25.70 -0.72
CA TRP A 137 -5.77 26.15 -0.45
C TRP A 137 -6.43 26.52 -1.78
N THR A 138 -7.47 25.78 -2.18
CA THR A 138 -8.52 26.25 -3.09
C THR A 138 -9.86 26.16 -2.39
#